data_AF-A0AAN7Z9H6-F1
#
_entry.id   AF-A0AAN7Z9H6-F1
#
_cell.length_a   1.000
_cell.length_b   1.000
_cell.length_c   1.000
_cell.angle_alpha   90.00
_cell.angle_beta   90.00
_cell.angle_gamma   90.00
#
_symmetry.space_group_name_H-M   'P 1'
#
loop_
_entity.id
_entity.type
_entity.pdbx_description
1 polymer ?
#
loop_
_entity_poly.entity_id
_entity_poly.type
_entity_poly.pdbx_seq_one_letter_code
_entity_poly.pdbx_strand_id
1 'polypeptide(L)'
;METIVPGIRYPTYVNDYLYACSHEDRRESNNYLHLGGKEREEKMAAIMRRTADRLAAQLGYQNPDDILRPLEDVIELFKGPAAETPILVLGGGPFTEMVRLLAETKLAPLAIVAMARTWYADVNIFINNYNDLMDLDAAMKIEELVKMRAIPTWFFPTECAKAKVKGDEVLRACPWDFTTEELIKIFETAGDIESYEQAAAFTRETMTLAKMHMFDVLTVVPLTLPLSLPSRRAVSYWDHVGGQLALRIKEAADGPVNIFYPDENTMEEFKGIVMEEIAHVLSPIN
;
A
#
# COMPACT_ATOMS: atom_id res chain seq x y z
N MET A 1 8.94 -3.77 -23.94
CA MET A 1 7.65 -3.29 -23.42
C MET A 1 7.32 -4.20 -22.25
N GLU A 2 7.66 -3.75 -21.04
CA GLU A 2 7.34 -4.48 -19.82
C GLU A 2 5.84 -4.47 -19.67
N THR A 3 5.21 -5.64 -19.60
CA THR A 3 3.77 -5.71 -19.40
C THR A 3 3.52 -5.41 -17.94
N ILE A 4 3.27 -4.13 -17.63
CA ILE A 4 2.55 -3.78 -16.40
C ILE A 4 1.18 -4.43 -16.58
N VAL A 5 0.91 -5.47 -15.80
CA VAL A 5 -0.45 -6.02 -15.69
C VAL A 5 -1.13 -5.15 -14.62
N PRO A 6 -1.98 -4.18 -14.99
CA PRO A 6 -2.66 -3.35 -14.02
C PRO A 6 -3.57 -4.25 -13.18
N GLY A 7 -3.57 -4.04 -11.87
CA GLY A 7 -4.51 -4.72 -10.98
C GLY A 7 -4.24 -6.21 -10.81
N ILE A 8 -3.18 -6.57 -10.08
CA ILE A 8 -3.29 -7.78 -9.26
C ILE A 8 -4.23 -7.44 -8.10
N ARG A 9 -5.53 -7.42 -8.45
CA ARG A 9 -6.68 -7.60 -7.58
C ARG A 9 -6.84 -6.62 -6.41
N TYR A 10 -8.08 -6.22 -6.14
CA TYR A 10 -8.40 -5.69 -4.81
C TYR A 10 -8.37 -6.84 -3.77
N PRO A 11 -7.53 -6.79 -2.71
CA PRO A 11 -7.38 -7.89 -1.77
C PRO A 11 -8.74 -8.28 -1.18
N THR A 12 -9.08 -9.56 -1.23
CA THR A 12 -10.43 -9.99 -0.78
C THR A 12 -10.64 -9.90 0.71
N TYR A 13 -9.63 -9.63 1.52
CA TYR A 13 -9.71 -9.72 2.98
C TYR A 13 -9.22 -8.44 3.67
N VAL A 14 -8.97 -7.38 2.88
CA VAL A 14 -8.46 -6.11 3.37
C VAL A 14 -9.39 -5.04 2.86
N ASN A 15 -10.18 -4.49 3.77
CA ASN A 15 -11.25 -3.58 3.42
C ASN A 15 -10.70 -2.29 2.82
N ASP A 16 -11.06 -1.96 1.57
CA ASP A 16 -10.95 -0.57 1.14
C ASP A 16 -11.99 0.20 1.88
N TYR A 17 -11.55 0.95 2.87
CA TYR A 17 -12.47 1.87 3.47
C TYR A 17 -12.77 3.03 2.52
N LEU A 18 -11.92 3.31 1.52
CA LEU A 18 -12.05 4.47 0.63
C LEU A 18 -13.24 4.36 -0.34
N TYR A 19 -13.58 3.16 -0.81
CA TYR A 19 -14.59 2.97 -1.86
C TYR A 19 -15.72 2.05 -1.42
N ALA A 20 -16.95 2.56 -1.45
CA ALA A 20 -18.20 1.81 -1.22
C ALA A 20 -18.33 1.02 0.11
N CYS A 21 -17.43 1.21 1.09
CA CYS A 21 -17.51 0.54 2.40
C CYS A 21 -18.47 1.26 3.35
N SER A 22 -19.58 0.59 3.71
CA SER A 22 -20.58 1.17 4.61
C SER A 22 -20.06 1.33 6.05
N HIS A 23 -20.75 2.15 6.86
CA HIS A 23 -20.45 2.26 8.30
C HIS A 23 -20.65 0.93 9.05
N GLU A 24 -21.56 0.08 8.57
CA GLU A 24 -21.85 -1.23 9.17
C GLU A 24 -20.70 -2.20 8.88
N ASP A 25 -20.27 -2.28 7.62
CA ASP A 25 -19.11 -3.09 7.22
C ASP A 25 -17.83 -2.69 7.95
N ARG A 26 -17.64 -1.38 8.17
CA ARG A 26 -16.56 -0.84 9.01
C ARG A 26 -16.63 -1.37 10.44
N ARG A 27 -17.79 -1.26 11.08
CA ARG A 27 -17.98 -1.73 12.46
C ARG A 27 -17.77 -3.24 12.56
N GLU A 28 -18.24 -3.99 11.58
CA GLU A 28 -18.06 -5.44 11.51
C GLU A 28 -16.59 -5.81 11.33
N SER A 29 -15.87 -5.18 10.40
CA SER A 29 -14.44 -5.44 10.15
C SER A 29 -13.56 -5.20 11.38
N ASN A 30 -13.83 -4.15 12.17
CA ASN A 30 -13.12 -3.86 13.42
C ASN A 30 -13.24 -5.01 14.43
N ASN A 31 -14.35 -5.74 14.42
CA ASN A 31 -14.52 -6.90 15.30
C ASN A 31 -13.64 -8.08 14.87
N TYR A 32 -13.06 -8.09 13.67
CA TYR A 32 -12.28 -9.22 13.15
C TYR A 32 -10.78 -8.94 13.06
N LEU A 33 -10.33 -7.70 13.29
CA LEU A 33 -8.91 -7.33 13.22
C LEU A 33 -8.02 -8.10 14.19
N HIS A 34 -8.59 -8.63 15.28
CA HIS A 34 -7.87 -9.43 16.28
C HIS A 34 -7.72 -10.91 15.89
N LEU A 35 -8.44 -11.37 14.86
CA LEU A 35 -8.36 -12.74 14.36
C LEU A 35 -7.10 -12.91 13.49
N GLY A 36 -6.61 -14.14 13.37
CA GLY A 36 -5.46 -14.50 12.54
C GLY A 36 -5.80 -15.59 11.52
N GLY A 37 -4.99 -15.67 10.46
CA GLY A 37 -5.06 -16.73 9.45
C GLY A 37 -6.42 -16.88 8.75
N LYS A 38 -6.77 -18.12 8.39
CA LYS A 38 -7.92 -18.46 7.54
C LYS A 38 -9.27 -17.96 8.08
N GLU A 39 -9.45 -17.96 9.39
CA GLU A 39 -10.70 -17.48 9.99
C GLU A 39 -10.91 -15.98 9.72
N ARG A 40 -9.85 -15.18 9.88
CA ARG A 40 -9.88 -13.77 9.53
C ARG A 40 -10.15 -13.56 8.05
N GLU A 41 -9.46 -14.32 7.20
CA GLU A 41 -9.63 -14.25 5.75
C GLU A 41 -11.08 -14.48 5.33
N GLU A 42 -11.73 -15.52 5.83
CA GLU A 42 -13.13 -15.85 5.50
C GLU A 42 -14.10 -14.74 5.93
N LYS A 43 -13.91 -14.20 7.15
CA LYS A 43 -14.75 -13.13 7.69
C LYS A 43 -14.60 -11.82 6.93
N MET A 44 -13.35 -11.43 6.65
CA MET A 44 -13.08 -10.22 5.89
C MET A 44 -13.51 -10.36 4.41
N ALA A 45 -13.44 -11.56 3.84
CA ALA A 45 -13.93 -11.86 2.49
C ALA A 45 -15.43 -11.63 2.30
N ALA A 46 -16.25 -11.93 3.31
CA ALA A 46 -17.67 -11.65 3.24
C ALA A 46 -17.96 -10.13 3.17
N ILE A 47 -17.26 -9.34 3.99
CA ILE A 47 -17.39 -7.87 4.00
C ILE A 47 -16.94 -7.31 2.64
N MET A 48 -15.84 -7.84 2.10
CA MET A 48 -15.27 -7.35 0.86
C MET A 48 -16.11 -7.60 -0.36
N ARG A 49 -16.75 -8.77 -0.46
CA ARG A 49 -17.73 -9.03 -1.53
C ARG A 49 -18.85 -8.01 -1.53
N ARG A 50 -19.43 -7.69 -0.35
CA ARG A 50 -20.48 -6.68 -0.25
C ARG A 50 -20.01 -5.29 -0.70
N THR A 51 -18.78 -4.92 -0.36
CA THR A 51 -18.18 -3.65 -0.80
C THR A 51 -17.95 -3.63 -2.31
N ALA A 52 -17.42 -4.69 -2.89
CA ALA A 52 -17.22 -4.77 -4.33
C ALA A 52 -18.52 -4.85 -5.11
N ASP A 53 -19.57 -5.50 -4.60
CA ASP A 53 -20.90 -5.51 -5.21
C ASP A 53 -21.44 -4.08 -5.35
N ARG A 54 -21.28 -3.27 -4.28
CA ARG A 54 -21.67 -1.85 -4.30
C ARG A 54 -20.79 -1.04 -5.24
N LEU A 55 -19.48 -1.30 -5.27
CA LEU A 55 -18.55 -0.61 -6.15
C LEU A 55 -18.82 -0.93 -7.63
N ALA A 56 -19.08 -2.19 -7.95
CA ALA A 56 -19.44 -2.64 -9.29
C ALA A 56 -20.73 -1.96 -9.76
N ALA A 57 -21.75 -1.88 -8.89
CA ALA A 57 -22.98 -1.15 -9.17
C ALA A 57 -22.75 0.35 -9.39
N GLN A 58 -21.85 0.98 -8.62
CA GLN A 58 -21.52 2.40 -8.75
C GLN A 58 -20.71 2.72 -10.01
N LEU A 59 -19.73 1.88 -10.36
CA LEU A 59 -18.81 2.08 -11.48
C LEU A 59 -19.30 1.44 -12.79
N GLY A 60 -20.47 0.79 -12.78
CA GLY A 60 -21.06 0.18 -13.97
C GLY A 60 -20.40 -1.12 -14.43
N TYR A 61 -19.64 -1.79 -13.56
CA TYR A 61 -19.10 -3.12 -13.85
C TYR A 61 -20.23 -4.16 -13.88
N GLN A 62 -20.17 -5.09 -14.84
CA GLN A 62 -21.19 -6.12 -14.99
C GLN A 62 -21.03 -7.28 -14.01
N ASN A 63 -19.80 -7.54 -13.53
CA ASN A 63 -19.53 -8.57 -12.53
C ASN A 63 -18.58 -8.04 -11.43
N PRO A 64 -18.97 -8.06 -10.14
CA PRO A 64 -18.10 -7.74 -9.00
C PRO A 64 -16.80 -8.57 -8.94
N ASP A 65 -16.81 -9.79 -9.50
CA ASP A 65 -15.62 -10.64 -9.61
C ASP A 65 -14.58 -10.10 -10.61
N ASP A 66 -14.96 -9.16 -11.50
CA ASP A 66 -14.02 -8.43 -12.35
C ASP A 66 -13.10 -7.52 -11.51
N ILE A 67 -13.55 -7.13 -10.31
CA ILE A 67 -12.80 -6.32 -9.33
C ILE A 67 -12.17 -7.22 -8.25
N LEU A 68 -12.87 -8.27 -7.82
CA LEU A 68 -12.46 -9.23 -6.77
C LEU A 68 -12.09 -10.61 -7.31
N ARG A 69 -11.12 -10.69 -8.23
CA ARG A 69 -10.68 -11.98 -8.75
C ARG A 69 -10.12 -12.89 -7.62
N PRO A 70 -10.61 -14.12 -7.39
CA PRO A 70 -10.06 -15.05 -6.38
C PRO A 70 -8.53 -15.20 -6.46
N LEU A 71 -7.87 -15.41 -5.30
CA LEU A 71 -6.41 -15.57 -5.27
C LEU A 71 -6.01 -16.83 -6.07
N GLU A 72 -6.83 -17.86 -5.95
CA GLU A 72 -6.67 -19.14 -6.62
C GLU A 72 -6.58 -18.97 -8.13
N ASP A 73 -7.39 -18.09 -8.73
CA ASP A 73 -7.35 -17.82 -10.16
C ASP A 73 -6.05 -17.12 -10.57
N VAL A 74 -5.53 -16.23 -9.71
CA VAL A 74 -4.24 -15.56 -9.91
C VAL A 74 -3.09 -16.56 -9.77
N ILE A 75 -3.16 -17.45 -8.78
CA ILE A 75 -2.17 -18.52 -8.60
C ILE A 75 -2.16 -19.45 -9.82
N GLU A 76 -3.31 -19.89 -10.31
CA GLU A 76 -3.39 -20.76 -11.50
C GLU A 76 -2.86 -20.05 -12.75
N LEU A 77 -3.14 -18.76 -12.93
CA LEU A 77 -2.55 -17.95 -14.00
C LEU A 77 -1.01 -17.99 -13.97
N PHE A 78 -0.42 -17.85 -12.79
CA PHE A 78 1.04 -17.82 -12.58
C PHE A 78 1.69 -19.20 -12.35
N LYS A 79 0.90 -20.27 -12.29
CA LYS A 79 1.40 -21.65 -12.52
C LYS A 79 1.49 -21.98 -14.01
N GLY A 80 0.70 -21.29 -14.83
CA GLY A 80 0.65 -21.43 -16.28
C GLY A 80 1.68 -20.59 -17.04
N PRO A 81 1.40 -20.25 -18.31
CA PRO A 81 2.34 -19.54 -19.20
C PRO A 81 2.78 -18.16 -18.70
N ALA A 82 2.03 -17.53 -17.79
CA ALA A 82 2.35 -16.20 -17.27
C ALA A 82 3.46 -16.20 -16.20
N ALA A 83 3.93 -17.36 -15.75
CA ALA A 83 4.94 -17.49 -14.69
C ALA A 83 6.28 -16.80 -15.02
N GLU A 84 6.62 -16.74 -16.31
CA GLU A 84 7.89 -16.19 -16.83
C GLU A 84 7.75 -14.75 -17.32
N THR A 85 6.55 -14.17 -17.24
CA THR A 85 6.33 -12.77 -17.62
C THR A 85 7.11 -11.87 -16.67
N PRO A 86 7.92 -10.93 -17.19
CA PRO A 86 8.58 -9.93 -16.36
C PRO A 86 7.52 -8.91 -15.89
N ILE A 87 7.20 -8.95 -14.59
CA ILE A 87 6.15 -8.12 -13.97
C ILE A 87 6.71 -7.36 -12.78
N LEU A 88 6.35 -6.09 -12.69
CA LEU A 88 6.47 -5.30 -11.46
C LEU A 88 5.27 -5.62 -10.56
N VAL A 89 5.53 -5.97 -9.30
CA VAL A 89 4.48 -6.25 -8.31
C VAL A 89 4.37 -5.06 -7.37
N LEU A 90 3.20 -4.43 -7.33
CA LEU A 90 2.89 -3.30 -6.47
C LEU A 90 2.04 -3.77 -5.27
N GLY A 91 2.49 -3.46 -4.06
CA GLY A 91 1.81 -3.81 -2.82
C GLY A 91 1.23 -2.58 -2.11
N GLY A 92 -0.03 -2.25 -2.40
CA GLY A 92 -0.79 -1.24 -1.63
C GLY A 92 -1.42 -1.78 -0.34
N GLY A 93 -1.46 -3.12 -0.19
CA GLY A 93 -2.08 -3.79 0.95
C GLY A 93 -1.16 -4.78 1.69
N PRO A 94 -1.72 -5.48 2.69
CA PRO A 94 -1.06 -6.54 3.47
C PRO A 94 -0.46 -7.67 2.62
N PHE A 95 0.59 -8.31 3.13
CA PHE A 95 1.40 -9.28 2.37
C PHE A 95 0.80 -10.70 2.25
N THR A 96 -0.33 -11.02 2.88
CA THR A 96 -0.87 -12.40 2.95
C THR A 96 -1.04 -13.04 1.57
N GLU A 97 -1.72 -12.36 0.64
CA GLU A 97 -1.90 -12.86 -0.74
C GLU A 97 -0.57 -12.94 -1.51
N MET A 98 0.32 -11.95 -1.33
CA MET A 98 1.63 -11.92 -2.00
C MET A 98 2.53 -13.08 -1.55
N VAL A 99 2.56 -13.37 -0.25
CA VAL A 99 3.33 -14.48 0.33
C VAL A 99 2.84 -15.81 -0.23
N ARG A 100 1.51 -16.01 -0.29
CA ARG A 100 0.92 -17.21 -0.89
C ARG A 100 1.25 -17.31 -2.38
N LEU A 101 1.07 -16.24 -3.14
CA LEU A 101 1.37 -16.21 -4.57
C LEU A 101 2.84 -16.59 -4.84
N LEU A 102 3.79 -15.98 -4.13
CA LEU A 102 5.21 -16.25 -4.32
C LEU A 102 5.64 -17.63 -3.81
N ALA A 103 4.92 -18.21 -2.85
CA ALA A 103 5.19 -19.55 -2.33
C ALA A 103 4.61 -20.66 -3.24
N GLU A 104 3.43 -20.42 -3.84
CA GLU A 104 2.70 -21.42 -4.62
C GLU A 104 3.01 -21.38 -6.12
N THR A 105 3.75 -20.37 -6.59
CA THR A 105 4.04 -20.17 -8.02
C THR A 105 5.52 -19.98 -8.29
N LYS A 106 5.90 -20.11 -9.58
CA LYS A 106 7.24 -19.80 -10.06
C LYS A 106 7.40 -18.33 -10.47
N LEU A 107 6.39 -17.49 -10.22
CA LEU A 107 6.39 -16.07 -10.57
C LEU A 107 7.70 -15.41 -10.13
N ALA A 108 8.52 -14.98 -11.09
CA ALA A 108 9.78 -14.29 -10.85
C ALA A 108 9.60 -12.80 -11.17
N PRO A 109 9.11 -11.99 -10.22
CA PRO A 109 8.84 -10.59 -10.49
C PRO A 109 10.14 -9.83 -10.74
N LEU A 110 10.08 -8.80 -11.60
CA LEU A 110 11.18 -7.88 -11.85
C LEU A 110 11.59 -7.18 -10.54
N ALA A 111 10.58 -6.69 -9.82
CA ALA A 111 10.71 -6.12 -8.50
C ALA A 111 9.39 -6.21 -7.74
N ILE A 112 9.48 -6.13 -6.42
CA ILE A 112 8.34 -5.87 -5.52
C ILE A 112 8.52 -4.46 -4.95
N VAL A 113 7.45 -3.67 -5.00
CA VAL A 113 7.42 -2.33 -4.41
C VAL A 113 6.16 -2.22 -3.58
N ALA A 114 6.28 -1.97 -2.27
CA ALA A 114 5.13 -2.02 -1.38
C ALA A 114 5.17 -0.95 -0.30
N MET A 115 3.99 -0.46 0.08
CA MET A 115 3.78 0.43 1.22
C MET A 115 3.87 -0.38 2.51
N ALA A 116 5.01 -0.33 3.19
CA ALA A 116 5.31 -1.19 4.32
C ALA A 116 6.42 -0.63 5.19
N ARG A 117 6.50 -1.15 6.43
CA ARG A 117 7.49 -0.79 7.44
C ARG A 117 7.39 0.64 7.94
N THR A 118 8.16 0.90 8.98
CA THR A 118 8.36 2.20 9.60
C THR A 118 9.82 2.33 9.99
N TRP A 119 10.46 3.46 9.64
CA TRP A 119 11.75 3.84 10.21
C TRP A 119 11.60 4.27 11.67
N TYR A 120 10.49 4.93 11.97
CA TYR A 120 10.17 5.58 13.22
C TYR A 120 8.80 5.12 13.69
N ALA A 121 8.76 4.57 14.89
CA ALA A 121 7.67 3.80 15.47
C ALA A 121 6.27 4.43 15.55
N ASP A 122 6.15 5.73 15.29
CA ASP A 122 5.08 6.54 15.87
C ASP A 122 4.39 7.46 14.86
N VAL A 123 4.56 7.22 13.55
CA VAL A 123 4.01 8.13 12.52
C VAL A 123 2.57 7.74 12.14
N ASN A 124 2.17 6.50 12.41
CA ASN A 124 0.80 6.04 12.19
C ASN A 124 0.00 6.00 13.51
N ILE A 125 -1.33 5.87 13.40
CA ILE A 125 -2.21 5.62 14.56
C ILE A 125 -1.75 4.37 15.35
N PHE A 126 -1.08 3.45 14.65
CA PHE A 126 -0.55 2.20 15.18
C PHE A 126 0.98 2.20 15.23
N ILE A 127 1.53 1.38 16.13
CA ILE A 127 2.98 1.17 16.34
C ILE A 127 3.66 0.54 15.11
N ASN A 128 2.88 -0.21 14.33
CA ASN A 128 3.28 -0.81 13.06
C ASN A 128 2.63 -0.04 11.90
N ASN A 129 3.24 -0.13 10.71
CA ASN A 129 2.55 0.23 9.48
C ASN A 129 1.23 -0.56 9.38
N TYR A 130 0.19 0.05 8.80
CA TYR A 130 -1.13 -0.58 8.74
C TYR A 130 -1.11 -1.90 7.96
N ASN A 131 -0.44 -1.93 6.80
CA ASN A 131 -0.35 -3.14 5.98
C ASN A 131 0.41 -4.26 6.70
N ASP A 132 1.44 -3.93 7.48
CA ASP A 132 2.15 -4.89 8.32
C ASP A 132 1.27 -5.40 9.47
N LEU A 133 0.56 -4.49 10.16
CA LEU A 133 -0.28 -4.82 11.30
C LEU A 133 -1.41 -5.80 10.93
N MET A 134 -1.92 -5.69 9.70
CA MET A 134 -2.99 -6.56 9.22
C MET A 134 -2.55 -8.02 9.17
N ASP A 135 -1.28 -8.32 8.92
CA ASP A 135 -0.74 -9.68 8.98
C ASP A 135 0.77 -9.65 9.26
N LEU A 136 1.09 -9.64 10.55
CA LEU A 136 2.47 -9.56 11.05
C LEU A 136 3.32 -10.78 10.64
N ASP A 137 2.71 -11.96 10.52
CA ASP A 137 3.40 -13.18 10.10
C ASP A 137 3.72 -13.11 8.61
N ALA A 138 2.77 -12.71 7.77
CA ALA A 138 3.02 -12.50 6.34
C ALA A 138 4.03 -11.36 6.09
N ALA A 139 3.95 -10.29 6.90
CA ALA A 139 4.88 -9.17 6.84
C ALA A 139 6.32 -9.61 7.14
N MET A 140 6.55 -10.54 8.06
CA MET A 140 7.89 -11.15 8.21
C MET A 140 8.21 -12.14 7.09
N LYS A 141 7.23 -12.95 6.69
CA LYS A 141 7.45 -14.04 5.72
C LYS A 141 7.88 -13.54 4.35
N ILE A 142 7.40 -12.38 3.91
CA ILE A 142 7.79 -11.82 2.61
C ILE A 142 9.30 -11.58 2.53
N GLU A 143 9.96 -11.13 3.61
CA GLU A 143 11.41 -10.92 3.61
C GLU A 143 12.20 -12.21 3.47
N GLU A 144 11.74 -13.29 4.09
CA GLU A 144 12.33 -14.61 3.92
C GLU A 144 12.23 -15.09 2.47
N LEU A 145 11.06 -14.91 1.85
CA LEU A 145 10.79 -15.33 0.47
C LEU A 145 11.64 -14.52 -0.52
N VAL A 146 11.67 -13.19 -0.42
CA VAL A 146 12.43 -12.36 -1.35
C VAL A 146 13.94 -12.56 -1.18
N LYS A 147 14.41 -12.83 0.05
CA LYS A 147 15.81 -13.23 0.28
C LYS A 147 16.14 -14.56 -0.40
N MET A 148 15.33 -15.59 -0.15
CA MET A 148 15.53 -16.94 -0.70
C MET A 148 15.51 -16.93 -2.22
N ARG A 149 14.62 -16.14 -2.82
CA ARG A 149 14.42 -16.07 -4.27
C ARG A 149 15.21 -14.95 -4.94
N ALA A 150 16.01 -14.19 -4.18
CA ALA A 150 16.76 -13.02 -4.64
C ALA A 150 15.90 -12.01 -5.43
N ILE A 151 14.66 -11.77 -4.98
CA ILE A 151 13.73 -10.85 -5.63
C ILE A 151 14.08 -9.41 -5.22
N PRO A 152 14.38 -8.50 -6.18
CA PRO A 152 14.57 -7.09 -5.89
C PRO A 152 13.31 -6.51 -5.21
N THR A 153 13.47 -5.93 -4.02
CA THR A 153 12.33 -5.49 -3.20
C THR A 153 12.60 -4.13 -2.59
N TRP A 154 11.63 -3.22 -2.70
CA TRP A 154 11.61 -1.90 -2.08
C TRP A 154 10.37 -1.75 -1.20
N PHE A 155 10.56 -1.33 0.04
CA PHE A 155 9.45 -0.88 0.88
C PHE A 155 9.47 0.63 0.99
N PHE A 156 8.26 1.20 0.89
CA PHE A 156 7.95 2.61 1.07
C PHE A 156 7.33 2.80 2.45
N PRO A 157 8.07 3.38 3.42
CA PRO A 157 7.56 3.58 4.77
C PRO A 157 6.52 4.70 4.83
N THR A 158 5.65 4.65 5.83
CA THR A 158 4.63 5.69 6.07
C THR A 158 5.23 7.08 6.18
N GLU A 159 6.45 7.18 6.68
CA GLU A 159 7.18 8.42 6.92
C GLU A 159 7.58 9.15 5.64
N CYS A 160 7.60 8.45 4.51
CA CYS A 160 7.83 9.05 3.20
C CYS A 160 6.55 9.66 2.60
N ALA A 161 5.37 9.46 3.20
CA ALA A 161 4.09 9.96 2.70
C ALA A 161 3.28 10.81 3.70
N LYS A 162 3.60 10.77 5.00
CA LYS A 162 2.81 11.46 6.03
C LYS A 162 3.66 12.02 7.16
N ALA A 163 3.49 13.30 7.49
CA ALA A 163 4.16 13.96 8.59
C ALA A 163 3.66 13.44 9.96
N LYS A 164 4.50 13.55 10.99
CA LYS A 164 4.10 13.24 12.37
C LYS A 164 3.67 14.54 13.06
N VAL A 165 2.42 14.61 13.49
CA VAL A 165 1.84 15.79 14.14
C VAL A 165 1.20 15.38 15.47
N LYS A 166 1.38 16.20 16.52
CA LYS A 166 0.72 16.03 17.82
C LYS A 166 0.09 17.36 18.25
N GLY A 167 -1.24 17.45 18.20
CA GLY A 167 -1.91 18.75 18.33
C GLY A 167 -1.52 19.65 17.17
N ASP A 168 -1.01 20.85 17.46
CA ASP A 168 -0.51 21.79 16.45
C ASP A 168 1.02 21.68 16.21
N GLU A 169 1.70 20.75 16.89
CA GLU A 169 3.15 20.57 16.80
C GLU A 169 3.53 19.54 15.74
N VAL A 170 4.35 19.95 14.76
CA VAL A 170 4.97 19.05 13.79
C VAL A 170 6.20 18.41 14.44
N LEU A 171 6.07 17.14 14.83
CA LEU A 171 7.15 16.36 15.43
C LEU A 171 8.14 15.84 14.39
N ARG A 172 7.71 15.70 13.14
CA ARG A 172 8.55 15.33 11.99
C ARG A 172 7.88 15.79 10.71
N ALA A 173 8.60 16.52 9.87
CA ALA A 173 8.09 16.98 8.60
C ALA A 173 8.07 15.84 7.57
N CYS A 174 7.21 15.98 6.58
CA CYS A 174 7.20 15.13 5.40
C CYS A 174 6.82 16.03 4.22
N PRO A 175 7.76 16.45 3.38
CA PRO A 175 7.46 17.34 2.26
C PRO A 175 6.38 16.81 1.32
N TRP A 176 6.25 15.49 1.19
CA TRP A 176 5.23 14.82 0.37
C TRP A 176 3.92 14.57 1.11
N ASP A 177 3.77 15.08 2.33
CA ASP A 177 2.48 15.17 3.01
C ASP A 177 1.73 16.42 2.54
N PHE A 178 1.25 16.37 1.29
CA PHE A 178 0.70 17.50 0.54
C PHE A 178 -0.45 18.23 1.24
N THR A 179 -0.49 19.56 1.12
CA THR A 179 -1.65 20.34 1.61
C THR A 179 -2.89 20.06 0.76
N THR A 180 -4.06 20.48 1.25
CA THR A 180 -5.32 20.39 0.50
C THR A 180 -5.21 21.07 -0.86
N GLU A 181 -4.60 22.27 -0.91
CA GLU A 181 -4.40 23.03 -2.15
C GLU A 181 -3.47 22.31 -3.13
N GLU A 182 -2.42 21.67 -2.61
CA GLU A 182 -1.49 20.88 -3.40
C GLU A 182 -2.17 19.63 -3.97
N LEU A 183 -2.97 18.93 -3.16
CA LEU A 183 -3.76 17.78 -3.61
C LEU A 183 -4.75 18.18 -4.71
N ILE A 184 -5.52 19.26 -4.52
CA ILE A 184 -6.44 19.78 -5.55
C ILE A 184 -5.68 20.03 -6.84
N LYS A 185 -4.54 20.72 -6.77
CA LYS A 185 -3.71 21.02 -7.95
C LYS A 185 -3.25 19.74 -8.67
N ILE A 186 -2.82 18.71 -7.93
CA ILE A 186 -2.41 17.42 -8.51
C ILE A 186 -3.57 16.80 -9.30
N PHE A 187 -4.75 16.69 -8.68
CA PHE A 187 -5.91 16.05 -9.31
C PHE A 187 -6.51 16.87 -10.45
N GLU A 188 -6.50 18.21 -10.36
CA GLU A 188 -6.85 19.08 -11.49
C GLU A 188 -5.90 18.87 -12.67
N THR A 189 -4.59 18.75 -12.40
CA THR A 189 -3.58 18.49 -13.44
C THR A 189 -3.75 17.11 -14.06
N ALA A 190 -4.15 16.11 -13.27
CA ALA A 190 -4.46 14.76 -13.74
C ALA A 190 -5.78 14.69 -14.54
N GLY A 191 -6.62 15.72 -14.48
CA GLY A 191 -7.97 15.69 -15.04
C GLY A 191 -8.95 14.79 -14.28
N ASP A 192 -8.68 14.52 -13.00
CA ASP A 192 -9.41 13.56 -12.16
C ASP A 192 -9.89 14.20 -10.84
N ILE A 193 -10.43 15.41 -10.91
CA ILE A 193 -10.90 16.14 -9.72
C ILE A 193 -12.03 15.41 -8.98
N GLU A 194 -12.81 14.59 -9.68
CA GLU A 194 -13.90 13.81 -9.10
C GLU A 194 -13.38 12.80 -8.06
N SER A 195 -12.28 12.10 -8.35
CA SER A 195 -11.66 11.15 -7.41
C SER A 195 -11.18 11.86 -6.13
N TYR A 196 -10.64 13.08 -6.25
CA TYR A 196 -10.29 13.89 -5.09
C TYR A 196 -11.53 14.25 -4.26
N GLU A 197 -12.60 14.72 -4.88
CA GLU A 197 -13.83 15.11 -4.17
C GLU A 197 -14.43 13.93 -3.39
N GLN A 198 -14.42 12.74 -3.98
CA GLN A 198 -14.85 11.50 -3.35
C GLN A 198 -13.97 11.14 -2.14
N ALA A 199 -12.64 11.12 -2.31
CA ALA A 199 -11.71 10.81 -1.23
C ALA A 199 -11.75 11.84 -0.09
N ALA A 200 -11.92 13.12 -0.43
CA ALA A 200 -12.07 14.21 0.53
C ALA A 200 -13.40 14.11 1.31
N ALA A 201 -14.50 13.75 0.65
CA ALA A 201 -15.78 13.49 1.31
C ALA A 201 -15.68 12.34 2.31
N PHE A 202 -15.08 11.22 1.90
CA PHE A 202 -14.83 10.07 2.76
C PHE A 202 -14.03 10.46 4.01
N THR A 203 -12.94 11.21 3.83
CA THR A 203 -12.10 11.66 4.95
C THR A 203 -12.88 12.50 5.97
N ARG A 204 -13.75 13.40 5.50
CA ARG A 204 -14.61 14.23 6.37
C ARG A 204 -15.65 13.40 7.12
N GLU A 205 -16.31 12.47 6.43
CA GLU A 205 -17.39 11.66 7.02
C GLU A 205 -16.89 10.65 8.06
N THR A 206 -15.69 10.13 7.86
CA THR A 206 -15.09 9.14 8.77
C THR A 206 -14.42 9.77 9.98
N MET A 207 -14.01 11.04 9.88
CA MET A 207 -13.22 11.76 10.90
C MET A 207 -11.96 11.00 11.33
N THR A 208 -11.51 10.00 10.56
CA THR A 208 -10.36 9.15 10.90
C THR A 208 -9.04 9.82 10.54
N LEU A 209 -9.06 10.74 9.57
CA LEU A 209 -7.91 11.51 9.11
C LEU A 209 -8.32 12.98 8.93
N ALA A 210 -7.37 13.89 9.12
CA ALA A 210 -7.60 15.33 8.92
C ALA A 210 -7.68 15.71 7.43
N LYS A 211 -7.00 14.94 6.56
CA LYS A 211 -6.95 15.12 5.11
C LYS A 211 -6.60 13.79 4.42
N MET A 212 -6.75 13.76 3.11
CA MET A 212 -6.29 12.67 2.24
C MET A 212 -4.75 12.60 2.23
N HIS A 213 -4.19 11.39 2.12
CA HIS A 213 -2.76 11.17 1.92
C HIS A 213 -2.53 10.25 0.72
N MET A 214 -1.48 10.51 -0.07
CA MET A 214 -1.18 9.80 -1.33
C MET A 214 -0.36 8.53 -1.13
N PHE A 215 -0.75 7.69 -0.16
CA PHE A 215 0.05 6.55 0.29
C PHE A 215 0.48 5.61 -0.84
N ASP A 216 -0.46 4.97 -1.52
CA ASP A 216 -0.14 3.95 -2.51
C ASP A 216 0.43 4.55 -3.80
N VAL A 217 -0.06 5.71 -4.22
CA VAL A 217 0.44 6.40 -5.42
C VAL A 217 1.89 6.83 -5.25
N LEU A 218 2.29 7.26 -4.05
CA LEU A 218 3.69 7.63 -3.78
C LEU A 218 4.64 6.43 -3.84
N THR A 219 4.16 5.19 -3.74
CA THR A 219 5.05 4.01 -3.81
C THR A 219 5.67 3.81 -5.19
N VAL A 220 5.00 4.29 -6.25
CA VAL A 220 5.48 4.14 -7.63
C VAL A 220 6.36 5.31 -8.09
N VAL A 221 6.23 6.49 -7.47
CA VAL A 221 6.98 7.68 -7.87
C VAL A 221 8.50 7.49 -7.82
N PRO A 222 9.11 6.90 -6.77
CA PRO A 222 10.55 6.65 -6.77
C PRO A 222 11.01 5.66 -7.85
N LEU A 223 10.11 4.93 -8.51
CA LEU A 223 10.46 4.03 -9.61
C LEU A 223 10.65 4.79 -10.92
N THR A 224 9.83 5.81 -11.15
CA THR A 224 9.94 6.69 -12.32
C THR A 224 10.93 7.83 -12.08
N LEU A 225 11.14 8.21 -10.82
CA LEU A 225 12.11 9.21 -10.37
C LEU A 225 13.08 8.64 -9.30
N PRO A 226 14.05 7.78 -9.64
CA PRO A 226 14.93 7.12 -8.67
C PRO A 226 15.78 8.04 -7.79
N LEU A 227 16.00 9.29 -8.22
CA LEU A 227 16.74 10.30 -7.45
C LEU A 227 15.86 11.05 -6.45
N SER A 228 14.53 10.93 -6.56
CA SER A 228 13.58 11.66 -5.70
C SER A 228 13.55 11.17 -4.26
N LEU A 229 14.00 9.93 -4.02
CA LEU A 229 14.02 9.35 -2.68
C LEU A 229 15.14 8.32 -2.52
N PRO A 230 16.15 8.56 -1.66
CA PRO A 230 17.19 7.59 -1.43
C PRO A 230 16.63 6.32 -0.76
N SER A 231 17.32 5.19 -0.94
CA SER A 231 17.01 3.97 -0.22
C SER A 231 18.23 3.44 0.54
N ARG A 232 17.96 2.59 1.54
CA ARG A 232 18.96 1.89 2.36
C ARG A 232 18.65 0.40 2.38
N ARG A 233 19.67 -0.44 2.34
CA ARG A 233 19.52 -1.88 2.58
C ARG A 233 19.20 -2.10 4.05
N ALA A 234 18.20 -2.93 4.34
CA ALA A 234 17.73 -3.16 5.69
C ALA A 234 17.28 -4.60 5.91
N VAL A 235 17.13 -4.95 7.19
CA VAL A 235 16.51 -6.19 7.65
C VAL A 235 15.47 -5.86 8.71
N SER A 236 14.35 -6.58 8.69
CA SER A 236 13.37 -6.47 9.76
C SER A 236 13.72 -7.29 10.99
N TYR A 237 13.26 -6.84 12.15
CA TYR A 237 13.38 -7.54 13.42
C TYR A 237 12.17 -7.25 14.31
N TRP A 238 11.91 -8.17 15.24
CA TRP A 238 10.89 -8.00 16.26
C TRP A 238 11.40 -7.12 17.40
N ASP A 239 10.59 -6.15 17.80
CA ASP A 239 10.81 -5.28 18.95
C ASP A 239 9.55 -5.21 19.83
N HIS A 240 9.70 -4.71 21.06
CA HIS A 240 8.58 -4.47 21.97
C HIS A 240 8.50 -2.98 22.30
N VAL A 241 7.49 -2.31 21.74
CA VAL A 241 7.25 -0.87 21.96
C VAL A 241 5.95 -0.71 22.74
N GLY A 242 6.02 -0.11 23.93
CA GLY A 242 4.83 0.10 24.77
C GLY A 242 4.10 -1.19 25.16
N GLY A 243 4.81 -2.32 25.25
CA GLY A 243 4.24 -3.63 25.55
C GLY A 243 3.55 -4.33 24.37
N GLN A 244 3.62 -3.76 23.16
CA GLN A 244 3.11 -4.37 21.94
C GLN A 244 4.27 -4.85 21.05
N LEU A 245 4.04 -5.95 20.34
CA LEU A 245 4.98 -6.47 19.35
C LEU A 245 5.02 -5.54 18.14
N ALA A 246 6.22 -5.09 17.78
CA ALA A 246 6.47 -4.19 16.68
C ALA A 246 7.44 -4.79 15.67
N LEU A 247 7.12 -4.65 14.39
CA LEU A 247 8.02 -4.96 13.29
C LEU A 247 8.86 -3.72 12.99
N ARG A 248 10.16 -3.81 13.26
CA ARG A 248 11.12 -2.71 13.08
C ARG A 248 12.12 -3.05 12.00
N ILE A 249 12.73 -2.01 11.43
CA ILE A 249 13.82 -2.14 10.47
C ILE A 249 15.10 -1.59 11.07
N LYS A 250 16.23 -2.16 10.66
CA LYS A 250 17.55 -1.60 10.88
C LYS A 250 18.36 -1.71 9.60
N GLU A 251 19.22 -0.72 9.37
CA GLU A 251 20.15 -0.77 8.25
C GLU A 251 21.05 -2.01 8.35
N ALA A 252 21.24 -2.66 7.21
CA ALA A 252 22.09 -3.81 7.06
C ALA A 252 22.58 -3.85 5.61
N ALA A 253 23.89 -3.73 5.38
CA ALA A 253 24.47 -3.68 4.03
C ALA A 253 24.09 -4.89 3.17
N ASP A 254 23.93 -6.06 3.80
CA ASP A 254 23.51 -7.33 3.22
C ASP A 254 22.03 -7.66 3.49
N GLY A 255 21.27 -6.73 4.10
CA GLY A 255 19.85 -6.91 4.40
C GLY A 255 19.04 -7.20 3.13
N PRO A 256 17.99 -8.01 3.16
CA PRO A 256 17.36 -8.56 1.94
C PRO A 256 16.59 -7.53 1.12
N VAL A 257 16.13 -6.44 1.73
CA VAL A 257 15.24 -5.45 1.13
C VAL A 257 15.89 -4.08 1.08
N ASN A 258 15.40 -3.23 0.18
CA ASN A 258 15.66 -1.80 0.20
C ASN A 258 14.49 -1.11 0.90
N ILE A 259 14.77 -0.12 1.73
CA ILE A 259 13.74 0.73 2.34
C ILE A 259 14.01 2.17 1.91
N PHE A 260 13.01 2.85 1.38
CA PHE A 260 13.11 4.27 1.10
C PHE A 260 13.29 5.06 2.39
N TYR A 261 14.23 6.01 2.37
CA TYR A 261 14.58 6.81 3.54
C TYR A 261 13.92 8.20 3.41
N PRO A 262 13.21 8.68 4.45
CA PRO A 262 12.50 9.97 4.43
C PRO A 262 13.51 11.12 4.60
N ASP A 263 14.35 11.35 3.58
CA ASP A 263 15.27 12.49 3.54
C ASP A 263 14.49 13.78 3.24
N GLU A 264 14.27 14.59 4.27
CA GLU A 264 13.46 15.81 4.15
C GLU A 264 14.01 16.79 3.11
N ASN A 265 15.34 16.90 2.96
CA ASN A 265 15.94 17.83 2.00
C ASN A 265 15.70 17.35 0.56
N THR A 266 15.97 16.07 0.27
CA THR A 266 15.71 15.51 -1.06
C THR A 266 14.22 15.54 -1.39
N MET A 267 13.35 15.20 -0.43
CA MET A 267 11.90 15.23 -0.65
C MET A 267 11.40 16.64 -0.97
N GLU A 268 11.92 17.67 -0.29
CA GLU A 268 11.57 19.07 -0.56
C GLU A 268 12.08 19.52 -1.93
N GLU A 269 13.34 19.19 -2.28
CA GLU A 269 13.95 19.50 -3.57
C GLU A 269 13.13 18.94 -4.74
N PHE A 270 12.63 17.71 -4.60
CA PHE A 270 11.88 17.01 -5.65
C PHE A 270 10.36 17.25 -5.59
N LYS A 271 9.84 17.96 -4.57
CA LYS A 271 8.41 18.05 -4.31
C LYS A 271 7.59 18.46 -5.55
N GLY A 272 8.03 19.49 -6.27
CA GLY A 272 7.33 19.97 -7.47
C GLY A 272 7.25 18.92 -8.58
N ILE A 273 8.38 18.25 -8.87
CA ILE A 273 8.46 17.20 -9.91
C ILE A 273 7.63 15.98 -9.49
N VAL A 274 7.65 15.63 -8.21
CA VAL A 274 6.84 14.54 -7.66
C VAL A 274 5.35 14.82 -7.81
N MET A 275 4.90 16.05 -7.59
CA MET A 275 3.49 16.41 -7.83
C MET A 275 3.08 16.22 -9.30
N GLU A 276 3.95 16.60 -10.25
CA GLU A 276 3.73 16.38 -11.68
C GLU A 276 3.68 14.89 -12.04
N GLU A 277 4.57 14.10 -11.46
CA GLU A 277 4.63 12.66 -11.68
C GLU A 277 3.40 11.95 -11.10
N ILE A 278 2.94 12.35 -9.91
CA ILE A 278 1.68 11.85 -9.33
C ILE A 278 0.52 12.16 -10.27
N ALA A 279 0.44 13.39 -10.80
CA ALA A 279 -0.61 13.76 -11.74
C ALA A 279 -0.55 12.92 -13.02
N HIS A 280 0.66 12.61 -13.51
CA HIS A 280 0.85 11.71 -14.65
C HIS A 280 0.37 10.28 -14.34
N VAL A 281 0.71 9.73 -13.17
CA VAL A 281 0.28 8.39 -12.73
C VAL A 281 -1.23 8.29 -12.58
N LEU A 282 -1.88 9.37 -12.10
CA LEU A 282 -3.33 9.44 -11.94
C LEU A 282 -4.08 9.72 -13.24
N SER A 283 -3.39 10.20 -14.27
CA SER A 283 -4.05 10.60 -15.52
C SER A 283 -4.72 9.38 -16.17
N PRO A 284 -5.99 9.49 -16.61
CA PRO A 284 -6.66 8.44 -17.36
C PRO A 284 -5.80 7.99 -18.55
N ILE A 285 -5.61 6.67 -18.69
CA ILE A 285 -4.96 6.11 -19.88
C ILE A 285 -5.90 6.35 -21.06
N ASN A 286 -5.53 7.27 -21.95
CA ASN A 286 -6.19 7.48 -23.24
C ASN A 286 -5.84 6.37 -24.24
#